data_AF-A0A951AKM1-F1
#
_entry.id   AF-A0A951AKM1-F1
#
_cell.length_a   1.000
_cell.length_b   1.000
_cell.length_c   1.000
_cell.angle_alpha   90.00
_cell.angle_beta   90.00
_cell.angle_gamma   90.00
#
_symmetry.space_group_name_H-M   'P 1'
#
loop_
_entity.id
_entity.type
_entity.pdbx_description
1 polymer ?
#
loop_
_entity_poly.entity_id
_entity_poly.type
_entity_poly.pdbx_seq_one_letter_code
_entity_poly.pdbx_strand_id
1 'polypeptide(L)'
;MQFSRYLALLYAIGLAIGETIVSWGHWQFAPLWIIDYLTSLCLLYAFYKTRNGEKLYSLLAAWAFALGVFYMDLFVNLDPHLPASMRPDTVVMWLIVLLIVSGLVGFLSALSAIRARLDSARRQG
;
A
#
# COMPACT_ATOMS: atom_id res chain seq x y z
N MET A 1 7.30 -13.18 7.95
CA MET A 1 6.01 -13.34 7.24
C MET A 1 4.82 -12.78 7.98
N GLN A 2 4.58 -13.18 9.23
CA GLN A 2 3.44 -12.69 10.02
C GLN A 2 3.44 -11.15 10.11
N PHE A 3 4.61 -10.54 10.32
CA PHE A 3 4.77 -9.08 10.36
C PHE A 3 4.22 -8.37 9.11
N SER A 4 4.74 -8.66 7.91
CA SER A 4 4.27 -8.05 6.65
C SER A 4 2.78 -8.30 6.40
N ARG A 5 2.26 -9.46 6.81
CA ARG A 5 0.85 -9.79 6.68
C ARG A 5 -0.03 -8.92 7.60
N TYR A 6 0.28 -8.82 8.88
CA TYR A 6 -0.49 -7.96 9.80
C TYR A 6 -0.32 -6.48 9.48
N LEU A 7 0.86 -6.08 9.00
CA LEU A 7 1.08 -4.73 8.49
C LEU A 7 0.17 -4.43 7.29
N ALA A 8 0.02 -5.37 6.35
CA ALA A 8 -0.89 -5.21 5.20
C ALA A 8 -2.35 -5.06 5.64
N LEU A 9 -2.78 -5.78 6.67
CA LEU A 9 -4.12 -5.64 7.24
C LEU A 9 -4.32 -4.25 7.87
N LEU A 10 -3.38 -3.83 8.72
CA LEU A 10 -3.43 -2.52 9.36
C LEU A 10 -3.43 -1.39 8.31
N TYR A 11 -2.56 -1.52 7.30
CA TYR A 11 -2.44 -0.59 6.20
C TYR A 11 -3.74 -0.49 5.39
N ALA A 12 -4.32 -1.62 5.00
CA ALA A 12 -5.55 -1.65 4.20
C ALA A 12 -6.75 -1.05 4.95
N ILE A 13 -6.89 -1.38 6.24
CA ILE A 13 -7.96 -0.82 7.07
C ILE A 13 -7.74 0.68 7.29
N GLY A 14 -6.52 1.07 7.64
CA GLY A 14 -6.16 2.47 7.85
C GLY A 14 -6.36 3.32 6.59
N LEU A 15 -5.99 2.79 5.43
CA LEU A 15 -6.18 3.46 4.15
C LEU A 15 -7.67 3.63 3.81
N ALA A 16 -8.46 2.56 3.90
CA ALA A 16 -9.90 2.65 3.62
C ALA A 16 -10.63 3.64 4.55
N ILE A 17 -10.29 3.64 5.85
CA ILE A 17 -10.87 4.59 6.82
C ILE A 17 -10.38 6.01 6.53
N GLY A 18 -9.08 6.19 6.33
CA GLY A 18 -8.48 7.50 6.05
C GLY A 18 -9.09 8.14 4.82
N GLU A 19 -9.20 7.38 3.73
CA GLU A 19 -9.83 7.83 2.50
C GLU A 19 -11.31 8.16 2.69
N THR A 20 -12.04 7.35 3.46
CA THR A 20 -13.45 7.62 3.77
C THR A 20 -13.60 8.94 4.53
N ILE A 21 -12.73 9.25 5.48
CA ILE A 21 -12.77 10.49 6.27
C ILE A 21 -12.42 11.70 5.40
N VAL A 22 -11.37 11.60 4.58
CA VAL A 22 -10.90 12.71 3.72
C VAL A 22 -11.92 13.03 2.63
N SER A 23 -12.51 12.00 2.01
CA SER A 23 -13.49 12.17 0.94
C SER A 23 -14.92 12.42 1.44
N TRP A 24 -15.16 12.41 2.76
CA TRP A 24 -16.51 12.57 3.32
C TRP A 24 -17.07 13.98 3.07
N GLY A 25 -18.04 14.08 2.16
CA GLY A 25 -18.72 15.34 1.83
C GLY A 25 -18.09 16.14 0.69
N HIS A 26 -16.87 15.80 0.28
CA HIS A 26 -16.17 16.42 -0.85
C HIS A 26 -15.51 15.35 -1.75
N TRP A 27 -16.35 14.49 -2.33
CA TRP A 27 -15.90 13.49 -3.29
C TRP A 27 -15.22 14.17 -4.47
N GLN A 28 -13.91 13.97 -4.61
CA GLN A 28 -13.15 14.50 -5.73
C GLN A 28 -13.65 13.87 -7.04
N PHE A 29 -13.71 14.68 -8.11
CA PHE A 29 -14.09 14.22 -9.46
C PHE A 29 -13.01 13.34 -10.13
N ALA A 30 -11.85 13.16 -9.49
CA ALA A 30 -10.73 12.38 -9.99
C ALA A 30 -10.82 10.90 -9.53
N PRO A 31 -10.41 9.91 -10.36
CA PRO A 31 -10.47 8.49 -10.02
C PRO A 31 -9.48 8.04 -8.93
N LEU A 32 -8.74 8.97 -8.30
CA LEU A 32 -7.69 8.68 -7.32
C LEU A 32 -8.23 7.92 -6.11
N TRP A 33 -9.38 8.36 -5.57
CA TRP A 33 -10.01 7.71 -4.42
C TRP A 33 -10.37 6.23 -4.68
N ILE A 34 -10.78 5.89 -5.92
CA ILE A 34 -11.10 4.50 -6.29
C ILE A 34 -9.86 3.63 -6.18
N ILE A 35 -8.71 4.17 -6.58
CA ILE A 35 -7.43 3.44 -6.59
C ILE A 35 -6.99 3.13 -5.16
N ASP A 36 -7.30 3.97 -4.17
CA ASP A 36 -6.98 3.72 -2.76
C ASP A 36 -7.83 2.59 -2.17
N TYR A 37 -9.12 2.54 -2.51
CA TYR A 37 -9.98 1.40 -2.15
C TYR A 37 -9.55 0.11 -2.85
N LEU A 38 -9.15 0.18 -4.13
CA LEU A 38 -8.59 -0.97 -4.85
C LEU A 38 -7.29 -1.47 -4.21
N THR A 39 -6.41 -0.55 -3.80
CA THR A 39 -5.17 -0.87 -3.08
C THR A 39 -5.47 -1.58 -1.76
N SER A 40 -6.41 -1.05 -0.98
CA SER A 40 -6.89 -1.68 0.25
C SER A 40 -7.44 -3.09 0.01
N LEU A 41 -8.24 -3.25 -1.04
CA LEU A 41 -8.83 -4.54 -1.41
C LEU A 41 -7.77 -5.54 -1.88
N CYS A 42 -6.76 -5.12 -2.65
CA CYS A 42 -5.63 -5.94 -3.06
C CYS A 42 -4.80 -6.42 -1.85
N LEU A 43 -4.54 -5.54 -0.88
CA LEU A 43 -3.82 -5.89 0.36
C LEU A 43 -4.64 -6.86 1.24
N LEU A 44 -5.94 -6.64 1.39
CA LEU A 44 -6.84 -7.56 2.09
C LEU A 44 -6.94 -8.92 1.40
N TYR A 45 -7.04 -8.93 0.07
CA TYR A 45 -7.04 -10.15 -0.71
C TYR A 45 -5.73 -10.93 -0.54
N ALA A 46 -4.59 -10.25 -0.61
CA ALA A 46 -3.28 -10.85 -0.38
C ALA A 46 -3.11 -11.35 1.06
N PHE A 47 -3.62 -10.62 2.06
CA PHE A 47 -3.69 -11.05 3.46
C PHE A 47 -4.42 -12.39 3.58
N TYR A 48 -5.62 -12.47 3.00
CA TYR A 48 -6.45 -13.67 3.03
C TYR A 48 -5.77 -14.86 2.33
N LYS A 49 -5.23 -14.64 1.12
CA LYS A 49 -4.55 -15.70 0.35
C LYS A 49 -3.27 -16.22 1.00
N THR A 50 -2.59 -15.38 1.79
CA THR A 50 -1.34 -15.73 2.47
C THR A 50 -1.59 -16.45 3.80
N ARG A 51 -2.85 -16.65 4.21
CA ARG A 51 -3.22 -17.37 5.44
C ARG A 51 -2.67 -18.80 5.48
N ASN A 52 -2.69 -19.50 4.34
CA ASN A 52 -2.25 -20.89 4.23
C ASN A 52 -0.79 -21.04 3.76
N GLY A 53 -0.04 -19.94 3.66
CA GLY A 53 1.38 -19.96 3.34
C GLY A 53 1.76 -20.30 1.90
N GLU A 54 0.81 -20.48 0.97
CA GLU A 54 1.11 -20.93 -0.40
C GLU A 54 1.41 -19.78 -1.38
N LYS A 55 0.86 -18.59 -1.16
CA LYS A 55 0.81 -17.54 -2.20
C LYS A 55 1.53 -16.26 -1.77
N LEU A 56 2.82 -16.38 -1.49
CA LEU A 56 3.66 -15.27 -1.01
C LEU A 56 3.88 -14.17 -2.05
N TYR A 57 3.92 -14.55 -3.32
CA TYR A 57 4.02 -13.62 -4.44
C TYR A 57 2.84 -12.65 -4.51
N SER A 58 1.63 -13.05 -4.07
CA SER A 58 0.49 -12.12 -4.01
C SER A 58 0.70 -10.98 -3.01
N LEU A 59 1.34 -11.25 -1.86
CA LEU A 59 1.63 -10.21 -0.89
C LEU A 59 2.70 -9.24 -1.41
N LEU A 60 3.72 -9.76 -2.08
CA LEU A 60 4.75 -8.93 -2.73
C LEU A 60 4.14 -8.05 -3.82
N ALA A 61 3.27 -8.61 -4.67
CA ALA A 61 2.59 -7.88 -5.72
C ALA A 61 1.65 -6.79 -5.16
N ALA A 62 0.90 -7.09 -4.09
CA ALA A 62 0.04 -6.10 -3.45
C ALA A 62 0.84 -4.93 -2.85
N TRP A 63 1.99 -5.20 -2.22
CA TRP A 63 2.87 -4.14 -1.72
C TRP A 63 3.50 -3.32 -2.85
N ALA A 64 3.92 -3.96 -3.94
CA ALA A 64 4.46 -3.26 -5.11
C ALA A 64 3.41 -2.34 -5.75
N PHE A 65 2.16 -2.83 -5.86
CA PHE A 65 1.05 -2.04 -6.35
C PHE A 65 0.76 -0.84 -5.45
N ALA A 66 0.66 -1.04 -4.13
CA ALA A 66 0.48 0.05 -3.18
C ALA A 66 1.58 1.12 -3.29
N LEU A 67 2.85 0.70 -3.36
CA LEU A 67 3.97 1.62 -3.56
C LEU A 67 3.88 2.41 -4.87
N GLY A 68 3.44 1.78 -5.96
CA GLY A 68 3.22 2.45 -7.23
C GLY A 68 2.12 3.51 -7.16
N VAL A 69 1.02 3.21 -6.47
CA VAL A 69 -0.10 4.14 -6.25
C VAL A 69 0.37 5.36 -5.46
N PHE A 70 1.00 5.16 -4.29
CA PHE A 70 1.44 6.29 -3.46
C PHE A 70 2.63 7.03 -4.03
N TYR A 71 3.47 6.39 -4.86
CA TYR A 71 4.46 7.08 -5.66
C TYR A 71 3.77 8.07 -6.62
N MET A 72 2.76 7.61 -7.36
CA MET A 72 2.01 8.49 -8.26
C MET A 72 1.35 9.64 -7.48
N ASP A 73 0.67 9.32 -6.37
CA ASP A 73 -0.01 10.31 -5.53
C ASP A 73 0.95 11.38 -4.99
N LEU A 74 2.14 10.98 -4.52
CA LEU A 74 3.17 11.92 -4.07
C LEU A 74 3.56 12.90 -5.18
N PHE A 75 3.79 12.41 -6.41
CA PHE A 75 4.23 13.27 -7.52
C PHE A 75 3.10 14.17 -8.05
N VAL A 76 1.86 13.70 -8.06
CA VAL A 76 0.69 14.55 -8.38
C VAL A 76 0.62 15.72 -7.39
N ASN A 77 0.83 15.44 -6.11
CA ASN A 77 0.75 16.45 -5.07
C ASN A 77 1.99 17.36 -4.97
N LEU A 78 3.14 16.96 -5.54
CA LEU A 78 4.35 17.78 -5.65
C LEU A 78 4.39 18.64 -6.92
N ASP A 79 3.42 18.51 -7.83
CA ASP A 79 3.39 19.27 -9.07
C ASP A 79 3.36 20.79 -8.78
N PRO A 80 4.37 21.57 -9.21
CA PRO A 80 4.41 23.01 -8.96
C PRO A 80 3.26 23.76 -9.65
N HIS A 81 2.67 23.18 -10.69
CA HIS A 81 1.55 23.74 -11.44
C HIS A 81 0.18 23.45 -10.82
N LEU A 82 0.12 22.70 -9.71
CA LEU A 82 -1.13 22.39 -9.02
C LEU A 82 -1.76 23.67 -8.43
N PRO A 83 -3.04 23.97 -8.73
CA PRO A 83 -3.74 25.13 -8.18
C PRO A 83 -3.68 25.17 -6.65
N ALA A 84 -3.52 26.35 -6.06
CA ALA A 84 -3.39 26.49 -4.60
C ALA A 84 -4.58 25.91 -3.81
N SER A 85 -5.79 25.94 -4.39
CA SER A 85 -7.00 25.35 -3.81
C SER A 85 -7.05 23.82 -3.83
N MET A 86 -6.16 23.17 -4.59
CA MET A 86 -6.03 21.71 -4.68
C MET A 86 -4.76 21.18 -4.02
N ARG A 87 -3.91 22.08 -3.49
CA ARG A 87 -2.70 21.65 -2.80
C ARG A 87 -3.08 20.92 -1.51
N PRO A 88 -2.49 19.76 -1.24
CA PRO A 88 -2.78 19.03 -0.01
C PRO A 88 -2.26 19.83 1.18
N ASP A 89 -2.97 19.71 2.29
CA ASP A 89 -2.47 20.19 3.57
C ASP A 89 -1.18 19.47 3.94
N THR A 90 -0.34 20.14 4.74
CA THR A 90 0.94 19.58 5.21
C THR A 90 0.76 18.23 5.89
N VAL A 91 -0.34 18.04 6.63
CA VAL A 91 -0.65 16.76 7.30
C VAL A 91 -0.89 15.65 6.28
N VAL A 92 -1.65 15.90 5.22
CA VAL A 92 -1.93 14.93 4.14
C VAL A 92 -0.63 14.54 3.45
N MET A 93 0.24 15.51 3.16
CA MET A 93 1.55 15.22 2.56
C MET A 93 2.43 14.32 3.45
N TRP A 94 2.44 14.54 4.77
CA TRP A 94 3.15 13.64 5.70
C TRP A 94 2.52 12.24 5.78
N LEU A 95 1.19 12.13 5.66
CA LEU A 95 0.50 10.85 5.61
C LEU A 95 0.89 10.06 4.36
N ILE A 96 0.97 10.70 3.20
CA ILE A 96 1.45 10.06 1.95
C ILE A 96 2.88 9.51 2.14
N VAL A 97 3.78 10.31 2.72
CA VAL A 97 5.16 9.87 3.00
C VAL A 97 5.17 8.69 3.98
N LEU A 98 4.35 8.72 5.04
CA LEU A 98 4.21 7.63 5.99
C LEU A 98 3.71 6.34 5.32
N LEU A 99 2.75 6.45 4.39
CA LEU A 99 2.20 5.34 3.62
C LEU A 99 3.24 4.74 2.66
N ILE A 100 4.12 5.55 2.07
CA ILE A 100 5.24 5.06 1.26
C ILE A 100 6.26 4.32 2.12
N VAL A 101 6.69 4.92 3.22
CA VAL A 101 7.70 4.31 4.11
C VAL A 101 7.19 2.99 4.69
N SER A 102 5.96 2.97 5.19
CA SER A 102 5.36 1.73 5.70
C SER A 102 5.12 0.69 4.60
N GLY A 103 4.76 1.12 3.39
CA GLY A 103 4.69 0.28 2.21
C GLY A 103 6.04 -0.37 1.84
N LEU A 104 7.14 0.39 1.91
CA LEU A 104 8.49 -0.11 1.65
C LEU A 104 8.89 -1.15 2.68
N VAL A 105 8.63 -0.89 3.96
CA VAL A 105 8.88 -1.86 5.04
C VAL A 105 8.08 -3.15 4.80
N GLY A 106 6.81 -3.03 4.41
CA GLY A 106 5.94 -4.16 4.06
C GLY A 106 6.46 -4.98 2.90
N PHE A 107 6.87 -4.30 1.81
CA PHE A 107 7.43 -4.90 0.60
C PHE A 107 8.74 -5.65 0.88
N LEU A 108 9.71 -4.99 1.53
CA LEU A 108 11.01 -5.58 1.85
C LEU A 108 10.87 -6.79 2.78
N SER A 109 9.93 -6.72 3.72
CA SER A 109 9.60 -7.84 4.60
C SER A 109 8.96 -9.03 3.85
N ALA A 110 8.17 -8.78 2.80
CA ALA A 110 7.62 -9.83 1.95
C ALA A 110 8.71 -10.43 1.05
N LEU A 111 9.58 -9.59 0.48
CA LEU A 111 10.68 -10.01 -0.38
C LEU A 111 11.69 -10.89 0.36
N SER A 112 12.11 -10.48 1.55
CA SER A 112 13.04 -11.26 2.38
C SER A 112 12.46 -12.62 2.74
N ALA A 113 11.16 -12.68 3.03
CA ALA A 113 10.46 -13.92 3.33
C ALA A 113 10.37 -14.88 2.13
N ILE A 114 10.20 -14.35 0.92
CA ILE A 114 10.25 -15.15 -0.32
C ILE A 114 11.65 -15.70 -0.55
N ARG A 115 12.68 -14.85 -0.43
CA ARG A 115 14.10 -15.26 -0.59
C ARG A 115 14.47 -16.38 0.36
N ALA A 116 14.15 -16.24 1.66
CA ALA A 116 14.43 -17.27 2.66
C ALA A 116 13.79 -18.63 2.33
N ARG A 117 12.59 -18.64 1.73
CA ARG A 117 11.96 -19.89 1.27
C ARG A 117 12.66 -20.51 0.08
N LEU A 118 13.05 -19.70 -0.90
CA LEU A 118 13.76 -20.18 -2.09
C LEU A 118 15.12 -20.80 -1.70
N ASP A 119 15.84 -20.18 -0.78
CA ASP A 119 17.12 -20.68 -0.28
C ASP A 119 16.95 -22.01 0.47
N SER A 120 15.86 -22.16 1.23
CA SER A 120 15.55 -23.41 1.95
C SER A 120 15.24 -24.56 0.98
N ALA A 121 14.51 -24.29 -0.10
CA ALA A 121 14.20 -25.29 -1.13
C ALA A 121 15.45 -25.73 -1.91
N ARG A 122 16.36 -24.80 -2.21
CA ARG A 122 17.64 -25.11 -2.87
C ARG A 122 18.59 -25.97 -2.05
N ARG A 123 18.50 -25.92 -0.71
CA ARG A 123 19.34 -26.73 0.19
C ARG A 123 18.85 -28.17 0.37
N GLN A 124 17.61 -28.46 -0.05
CA GLN A 124 16.96 -29.78 0.15
C GLN A 124 16.89 -30.63 -1.12
N GLY A 125 17.24 -30.08 -2.29
CA GLY A 125 17.36 -30.81 -3.55
C GLY A 125 18.82 -30.94 -3.96
#